data_AF-A0A9P7K5C8-F1
#
_entry.id   AF-A0A9P7K5C8-F1
#
_cell.length_a   1.000
_cell.length_b   1.000
_cell.length_c   1.000
_cell.angle_alpha   90.00
_cell.angle_beta   90.00
_cell.angle_gamma   90.00
#
_symmetry.space_group_name_H-M   'P 1'
#
loop_
_entity.id
_entity.type
_entity.pdbx_description
1 polymer ?
#
loop_
_entity_poly.entity_id
_entity_poly.type
_entity_poly.pdbx_seq_one_letter_code
_entity_poly.pdbx_strand_id
1 'polypeptide(L)' 'VGFLAQKRLARGLRLNKTETVALIASQLQERIRDGIHSVAELMQHGKTMLGRRHVLPGVPTLLHEIQVEGTFEDG' A
#
# COMPACT_ATOMS: atom_id res chain seq x y z
N VAL A 1 1.40 4.44 10.69
CA VAL A 1 2.32 3.27 10.63
C VAL A 1 2.98 3.06 9.26
N GLY A 2 2.40 3.51 8.14
CA GLY A 2 2.99 3.32 6.80
C GLY A 2 4.42 3.86 6.64
N PHE A 3 4.72 5.05 7.17
CA PHE A 3 6.08 5.61 7.13
C PHE A 3 7.15 4.73 7.80
N LEU A 4 6.79 4.04 8.89
CA LEU A 4 7.69 3.09 9.55
C LEU A 4 7.96 1.86 8.66
N ALA A 5 6.91 1.33 8.02
CA ALA A 5 7.04 0.22 7.08
C ALA A 5 7.90 0.59 5.86
N GLN A 6 7.75 1.82 5.34
CA GLN A 6 8.61 2.34 4.27
C GLN A 6 10.09 2.37 4.67
N LYS A 7 10.40 2.89 5.87
CA LYS A 7 11.79 2.89 6.39
C LYS A 7 12.35 1.48 6.56
N ARG A 8 11.53 0.51 6.97
CA ARG A 8 11.93 -0.90 7.09
C ARG A 8 12.23 -1.49 5.71
N LEU A 9 11.35 -1.28 4.74
CA LEU A 9 11.52 -1.74 3.36
C LEU A 9 12.76 -1.12 2.70
N ALA A 10 13.01 0.19 2.89
CA ALA A 10 14.17 0.89 2.35
C ALA A 10 15.51 0.36 2.88
N ARG A 11 15.51 -0.23 4.08
CA ARG A 11 16.68 -0.92 4.66
C ARG A 11 16.78 -2.40 4.27
N GLY A 12 15.93 -2.87 3.35
CA GLY A 12 15.95 -4.24 2.84
C GLY A 12 15.18 -5.26 3.69
N LEU A 13 14.39 -4.83 4.68
CA LEU A 13 13.56 -5.77 5.44
C LEU A 13 12.33 -6.19 4.63
N ARG A 14 12.04 -7.50 4.68
CA ARG A 14 10.80 -8.06 4.16
C ARG A 14 9.66 -7.74 5.14
N LEU A 15 8.59 -7.15 4.62
CA LEU A 15 7.46 -6.69 5.43
C LEU A 15 6.53 -7.83 5.85
N ASN A 16 6.03 -7.76 7.08
CA ASN A 16 4.93 -8.60 7.54
C ASN A 16 3.56 -8.10 7.02
N LYS A 17 2.48 -8.82 7.34
CA LYS A 17 1.12 -8.47 6.87
C LYS A 17 0.72 -7.04 7.27
N THR A 18 0.88 -6.68 8.54
CA THR A 18 0.48 -5.37 9.07
C THR A 18 1.27 -4.23 8.42
N GLU A 19 2.57 -4.42 8.23
CA GLU A 19 3.43 -3.44 7.56
C GLU A 19 3.09 -3.28 6.08
N THR A 20 2.77 -4.39 5.41
CA THR A 20 2.36 -4.41 4.00
C THR A 20 1.07 -3.61 3.81
N VAL A 21 0.05 -3.87 4.62
CA VAL A 21 -1.21 -3.12 4.63
C VAL A 21 -0.95 -1.64 4.91
N ALA A 22 -0.20 -1.35 5.97
CA ALA A 22 0.10 0.02 6.37
C ALA A 22 0.84 0.83 5.29
N LEU A 23 1.80 0.20 4.60
CA LEU A 23 2.55 0.87 3.53
C LEU A 23 1.65 1.17 2.34
N ILE A 24 0.92 0.17 1.84
CA ILE A 24 0.03 0.33 0.68
C ILE A 24 -1.05 1.36 0.99
N ALA A 25 -1.70 1.26 2.16
CA ALA A 25 -2.74 2.18 2.57
C ALA A 25 -2.24 3.63 2.63
N SER A 26 -1.10 3.88 3.30
CA SER A 26 -0.53 5.22 3.35
C SER A 26 -0.13 5.75 1.97
N GLN A 27 0.37 4.91 1.06
CA GLN A 27 0.69 5.36 -0.29
C GLN A 27 -0.54 5.64 -1.15
N LEU A 28 -1.62 4.89 -0.97
CA LEU A 28 -2.89 5.20 -1.63
C LEU A 28 -3.48 6.50 -1.08
N GLN A 29 -3.44 6.73 0.24
CA GLN A 29 -3.91 7.97 0.85
C GLN A 29 -3.16 9.21 0.34
N GLU A 30 -1.83 9.15 0.21
CA GLU A 30 -1.06 10.26 -0.37
C GLU A 30 -1.45 10.51 -1.83
N ARG A 31 -1.67 9.47 -2.62
CA ARG A 31 -2.09 9.63 -4.03
C ARG A 31 -3.53 10.14 -4.18
N ILE A 32 -4.43 9.76 -3.26
CA ILE A 32 -5.77 10.35 -3.16
C ILE A 32 -5.63 11.84 -2.87
N ARG A 33 -4.76 12.20 -1.92
CA ARG A 33 -4.52 13.59 -1.53
C ARG A 33 -3.95 14.44 -2.66
N ASP A 34 -3.12 13.86 -3.52
CA ASP A 34 -2.55 14.52 -4.71
C ASP A 34 -3.62 14.87 -5.76
N GLY A 35 -4.74 14.14 -5.81
CA GLY A 35 -5.88 14.42 -6.70
C GLY A 35 -5.65 14.11 -8.19
N ILE A 36 -4.51 13.53 -8.56
CA ILE A 36 -4.13 13.31 -9.98
C ILE A 36 -4.71 11.99 -10.53
N HIS A 37 -5.03 11.04 -9.66
CA HIS A 37 -5.39 9.68 -10.03
C HIS A 37 -6.86 9.37 -9.76
N SER A 38 -7.49 8.70 -10.73
CA SER A 38 -8.82 8.12 -10.57
C SER A 38 -8.81 6.92 -9.60
N VAL A 39 -9.98 6.58 -9.06
CA VAL A 39 -10.17 5.38 -8.21
C VAL A 39 -9.63 4.11 -8.90
N ALA A 40 -9.90 3.93 -10.20
CA ALA A 40 -9.47 2.77 -10.95
C ALA A 40 -7.93 2.67 -11.07
N GLU A 41 -7.25 3.80 -11.28
CA GLU A 41 -5.78 3.84 -11.33
C GLU A 41 -5.19 3.52 -9.96
N LEU A 42 -5.78 4.02 -8.88
CA LEU A 42 -5.34 3.72 -7.51
C LEU A 42 -5.51 2.24 -7.16
N MET A 43 -6.62 1.61 -7.56
CA MET A 43 -6.81 0.16 -7.42
C MET A 43 -5.72 -0.62 -8.14
N GLN A 44 -5.31 -0.18 -9.32
CA GLN A 44 -4.24 -0.82 -10.08
C GLN A 44 -2.87 -0.59 -9.45
N HIS A 45 -2.58 0.64 -9.03
CA HIS A 45 -1.34 0.99 -8.34
C HIS A 45 -1.15 0.18 -7.06
N GLY A 46 -2.18 0.05 -6.23
CA GLY A 46 -2.13 -0.72 -4.99
C GLY A 46 -1.65 -2.16 -5.19
N LYS A 47 -2.06 -2.80 -6.29
CA LYS A 47 -1.66 -4.17 -6.65
C LYS A 47 -0.20 -4.29 -7.08
N THR A 48 0.41 -3.22 -7.58
CA THR A 48 1.77 -3.23 -8.13
C THR A 48 2.83 -2.62 -7.21
N MET A 49 2.45 -2.03 -6.08
CA MET A 49 3.41 -1.37 -5.16
C MET A 49 4.42 -2.34 -4.54
N LEU A 50 4.00 -3.56 -4.18
CA LEU A 50 4.84 -4.53 -3.50
C LEU A 50 4.86 -5.87 -4.24
N GLY A 51 6.06 -6.38 -4.52
CA GLY A 51 6.26 -7.72 -5.06
C GLY A 51 6.53 -8.75 -3.96
N ARG A 52 6.50 -10.04 -4.33
CA ARG A 52 6.76 -11.17 -3.40
C ARG A 52 8.09 -11.07 -2.64
N ARG A 53 9.11 -10.42 -3.22
CA ARG A 53 10.41 -10.18 -2.59
C ARG A 53 10.37 -9.13 -1.47
N HIS A 54 9.39 -8.23 -1.46
CA HIS A 54 9.28 -7.15 -0.47
C HIS A 54 8.57 -7.59 0.82
N VAL A 55 7.94 -8.77 0.84
CA VAL A 55 7.11 -9.25 1.95
C VAL A 55 7.58 -10.62 2.45
N LEU A 56 7.27 -10.97 3.69
CA LEU A 56 7.58 -12.26 4.28
C LEU A 56 6.84 -13.42 3.57
N PRO A 57 7.37 -14.66 3.63
CA PRO A 57 6.65 -15.83 3.11
C PRO A 57 5.28 -15.96 3.79
N GLY A 58 4.24 -16.25 3.01
CA GLY A 58 2.86 -16.37 3.51
C GLY A 58 2.03 -15.09 3.44
N VAL A 59 2.64 -13.90 3.44
CA VAL A 59 1.89 -12.63 3.28
C VAL A 59 1.06 -12.60 1.99
N PRO A 60 1.57 -13.02 0.81
CA PRO A 60 0.78 -13.02 -0.42
C PRO A 60 -0.48 -13.89 -0.37
N THR A 61 -0.49 -14.92 0.49
CA THR A 61 -1.64 -15.83 0.64
C THR A 61 -2.62 -15.32 1.69
N LEU A 62 -2.17 -14.51 2.64
CA LEU A 62 -2.99 -14.00 3.76
C LEU A 62 -3.65 -12.64 3.49
N LEU A 63 -3.24 -11.97 2.42
CA LEU A 63 -3.64 -10.61 2.10
C LEU A 63 -4.40 -10.59 0.77
N HIS A 64 -5.71 -10.75 0.86
CA HIS A 64 -6.60 -10.80 -0.31
C HIS A 64 -7.11 -9.43 -0.74
N GLU A 65 -7.33 -8.54 0.22
CA GLU A 65 -7.92 -7.23 0.00
C GLU A 65 -7.33 -6.22 0.98
N ILE A 66 -7.21 -4.97 0.52
CA ILE A 66 -6.92 -3.80 1.35
C ILE A 66 -7.98 -2.76 0.99
N GLN A 67 -8.70 -2.31 2.01
CA GLN A 67 -9.65 -1.22 1.89
C GLN A 67 -9.02 0.05 2.44
N VAL A 68 -9.16 1.13 1.67
CA VAL A 68 -8.64 2.45 2.02
C VAL A 68 -9.73 3.46 1.68
N GLU A 69 -10.09 4.26 2.65
CA GLU A 69 -10.99 5.40 2.45
C GLU A 69 -10.16 6.68 2.36
N GLY A 70 -10.62 7.59 1.50
CA GLY A 70 -10.03 8.91 1.33
C GLY A 70 -10.99 9.80 0.54
N THR A 71 -10.88 11.10 0.77
CA THR A 71 -11.69 12.13 0.11
C THR A 71 -11.07 12.49 -1.23
N PHE A 72 -11.82 12.33 -2.31
CA PHE A 72 -11.40 12.75 -3.64
C PHE A 72 -11.89 14.17 -3.93
N GLU A 73 -11.39 14.81 -5.00
CA GLU A 73 -11.88 16.14 -5.40
C GLU A 73 -13.37 16.12 -5.78
N ASP A 74 -13.89 14.96 -6.21
CA ASP A 74 -15.29 14.72 -6.52
C ASP A 74 -16.13 14.22 -5.33
N GLY A 75 -15.52 14.01 -4.15
CA GLY A 75 -16.19 13.63 -2.88
C GLY A 75 -15.74 12.29 -2.31
#